data_AF-A0A7K4CWN6-F1
#
_entry.id   AF-A0A7K4CWN6-F1
#
_cell.length_a   1.000
_cell.length_b   1.000
_cell.length_c   1.000
_cell.angle_alpha   90.00
_cell.angle_beta   90.00
_cell.angle_gamma   90.00
#
_symmetry.space_group_name_H-M   'P 1'
#
loop_
_entity.id
_entity.type
_entity.pdbx_description
1 polymer ?
#
loop_
_entity_poly.entity_id
_entity_poly.type
_entity_poly.pdbx_seq_one_letter_code
_entity_poly.pdbx_strand_id
1 'polypeptide(L)' 'PSGVAYRDANPGYHHARPAEELYDLKQDPEEVHNLADDPACQSIKNDLHDKLFSYLTKSADPVLTGHVPEPDRKGPLLI' A
#
# COMPACT_ATOMS: atom_id res chain seq x y z
N PRO A 1 -0.92 -1.08 14.31
CA PRO A 1 -0.64 -2.53 14.29
C PRO A 1 -0.11 -2.91 12.92
N SER A 2 0.90 -3.77 12.83
CA SER A 2 1.29 -4.37 11.55
C SER A 2 0.09 -5.13 10.94
N GLY A 3 0.06 -5.28 9.61
CA GLY A 3 -1.04 -6.00 8.92
C GLY A 3 -1.26 -7.42 9.44
N VAL A 4 -0.26 -8.03 10.08
CA VAL A 4 -0.36 -9.34 10.74
C VAL A 4 -1.14 -9.26 12.05
N ALA A 5 -0.80 -8.31 12.94
CA ALA A 5 -1.51 -8.13 14.21
C ALA A 5 -2.99 -7.73 14.02
N TYR A 6 -3.31 -7.01 12.95
CA TYR A 6 -4.70 -6.70 12.59
C TYR A 6 -5.46 -7.93 12.07
N ARG A 7 -4.80 -8.79 11.28
CA ARG A 7 -5.38 -10.06 10.79
C ARG A 7 -5.70 -11.03 11.91
N ASP A 8 -4.82 -11.15 12.90
CA ASP A 8 -5.02 -12.06 14.04
C ASP A 8 -6.17 -11.59 14.95
N ALA A 9 -6.37 -10.26 15.05
CA ALA A 9 -7.45 -9.66 15.83
C ALA A 9 -8.81 -9.64 15.09
N ASN A 10 -8.84 -9.85 13.77
CA ASN A 10 -10.04 -9.80 12.96
C ASN A 10 -10.13 -11.01 12.00
N PRO A 11 -10.64 -12.17 12.46
CA PRO A 11 -10.68 -13.40 11.66
C PRO A 11 -11.61 -13.34 10.42
N GLY A 12 -12.40 -12.27 10.25
CA GLY A 12 -13.12 -11.99 8.99
C GLY A 12 -12.23 -11.39 7.89
N TYR A 13 -11.01 -10.95 8.22
CA TYR A 13 -10.06 -10.26 7.32
C TYR A 13 -8.93 -11.20 6.86
N HIS A 14 -9.22 -12.48 6.63
CA HIS A 14 -8.21 -13.47 6.21
C HIS A 14 -7.84 -13.44 4.73
N HIS A 15 -8.31 -12.46 3.95
CA HIS A 15 -7.94 -12.34 2.55
C HIS A 15 -6.53 -11.75 2.46
N ALA A 16 -5.57 -12.54 1.96
CA ALA A 16 -4.29 -12.00 1.57
C ALA A 16 -4.53 -10.93 0.51
N ARG A 17 -4.16 -9.68 0.79
CA ARG A 17 -4.20 -8.64 -0.23
C ARG A 17 -3.20 -8.99 -1.33
N PRO A 18 -3.53 -8.75 -2.60
CA PRO A 18 -2.56 -8.89 -3.67
C PRO A 18 -1.39 -7.93 -3.40
N ALA A 19 -0.23 -8.24 -3.99
CA ALA A 19 0.96 -7.41 -3.84
C ALA A 19 0.76 -6.01 -4.44
N GLU A 20 -0.05 -5.90 -5.49
CA GLU A 20 -0.35 -4.66 -6.19
C GLU A 20 -1.87 -4.50 -6.40
N GLU A 21 -2.34 -3.27 -6.29
CA GLU A 21 -3.71 -2.87 -6.57
C GLU A 21 -3.69 -1.66 -7.51
N LEU A 22 -4.47 -1.69 -8.60
CA LEU A 22 -4.58 -0.60 -9.58
C LEU A 22 -6.07 -0.29 -9.81
N TYR A 23 -6.47 0.96 -9.62
CA TYR A 23 -7.86 1.40 -9.75
C TYR A 23 -7.99 2.56 -10.74
N ASP A 24 -9.03 2.53 -11.57
CA ASP A 24 -9.46 3.71 -12.33
C ASP A 24 -10.48 4.49 -11.50
N LEU A 25 -10.04 5.49 -10.76
CA LEU A 25 -10.89 6.28 -9.86
C LEU A 25 -12.02 7.05 -10.57
N LYS A 26 -11.96 7.23 -11.90
CA LYS A 26 -13.08 7.86 -12.63
C LYS A 26 -14.23 6.88 -12.84
N GLN A 27 -13.91 5.61 -13.08
CA GLN A 27 -14.88 4.56 -13.36
C GLN A 27 -15.23 3.74 -12.11
N ASP A 28 -14.32 3.68 -11.15
CA ASP A 28 -14.41 2.92 -9.90
C ASP A 28 -13.96 3.79 -8.71
N PRO A 29 -14.76 4.82 -8.32
CA PRO A 29 -14.39 5.74 -7.23
C PRO A 29 -14.28 5.08 -5.86
N GLU A 30 -14.88 3.89 -5.69
CA GLU A 30 -14.89 3.13 -4.44
C GLU A 30 -13.77 2.06 -4.38
N GLU A 31 -12.91 1.99 -5.41
CA GLU A 31 -11.72 1.10 -5.44
C GLU A 31 -12.08 -0.38 -5.21
N VAL A 32 -13.18 -0.83 -5.82
CA VAL A 32 -13.70 -2.20 -5.66
C VAL A 32 -13.09 -3.15 -6.69
N HIS A 33 -12.72 -2.63 -7.87
CA HIS A 33 -12.32 -3.43 -9.04
C HIS A 33 -10.83 -3.28 -9.32
N ASN A 34 -10.02 -4.17 -8.74
CA ASN A 34 -8.57 -4.16 -8.96
C ASN A 34 -8.21 -4.57 -10.41
N LEU A 35 -7.57 -3.67 -11.15
CA LEU A 35 -7.11 -3.81 -12.53
C LEU A 35 -5.65 -4.24 -12.66
N ALA A 36 -4.96 -4.57 -11.55
CA ALA A 36 -3.52 -4.85 -11.56
C ALA A 36 -3.12 -6.06 -12.44
N ASP A 37 -4.04 -7.00 -12.64
CA ASP A 37 -3.85 -8.19 -13.48
C ASP A 37 -4.54 -8.06 -14.86
N ASP A 38 -5.19 -6.94 -15.16
CA ASP A 38 -5.78 -6.70 -16.48
C ASP A 38 -4.66 -6.50 -17.52
N PRO A 39 -4.60 -7.32 -18.59
CA PRO A 39 -3.61 -7.16 -19.66
C PRO A 39 -3.63 -5.77 -20.31
N ALA A 40 -4.79 -5.13 -20.42
CA ALA A 40 -4.93 -3.79 -21.00
C ALA A 40 -4.29 -2.71 -20.13
N CYS A 41 -4.13 -2.95 -18.82
CA CYS A 41 -3.61 -1.98 -17.86
C CYS A 41 -2.12 -2.19 -17.53
N GLN A 42 -1.46 -3.23 -18.05
CA GLN A 42 -0.07 -3.57 -17.68
C GLN A 42 0.93 -2.43 -17.94
N SER A 43 0.79 -1.73 -19.08
CA SER A 43 1.67 -0.59 -19.37
C SER A 43 1.50 0.56 -18.36
N ILE A 44 0.27 0.80 -17.90
CA ILE A 44 -0.03 1.85 -16.91
C ILE A 44 0.50 1.41 -15.54
N LYS A 45 0.28 0.15 -15.16
CA LYS A 45 0.78 -0.41 -13.91
C LYS A 45 2.30 -0.28 -13.81
N ASN A 46 3.02 -0.69 -14.85
CA ASN A 46 4.48 -0.65 -14.87
C ASN A 46 5.02 0.79 -14.79
N ASP A 47 4.40 1.73 -15.52
CA ASP A 47 4.80 3.14 -15.45
C ASP A 47 4.58 3.75 -14.05
N LEU A 48 3.45 3.44 -13.40
CA LEU A 48 3.18 3.90 -12.03
C LEU A 48 4.09 3.22 -11.00
N HIS A 49 4.36 1.93 -11.17
CA HIS A 49 5.34 1.19 -10.36
C HIS A 49 6.72 1.86 -10.43
N ASP A 50 7.21 2.14 -11.65
CA ASP A 50 8.53 2.73 -11.83
C ASP A 50 8.62 4.14 -11.25
N LYS A 51 7.55 4.94 -11.37
CA LYS A 51 7.45 6.27 -10.72
C LYS A 51 7.49 6.15 -9.20
N LEU A 52 6.73 5.21 -8.63
CA LEU A 52 6.70 4.98 -7.18
C LEU A 52 8.08 4.57 -6.67
N PHE A 53 8.69 3.55 -7.26
CA PHE A 53 10.00 3.06 -6.81
C PHE A 53 11.12 4.07 -7.04
N SER A 54 11.06 4.86 -8.11
CA SER A 54 11.98 5.97 -8.31
C SER A 54 11.88 7.01 -7.19
N TYR A 55 10.65 7.34 -6.77
CA TYR A 55 10.43 8.25 -5.65
C TYR A 55 10.94 7.68 -4.34
N LEU A 56 10.55 6.45 -3.98
CA LEU A 56 10.97 5.79 -2.74
C LEU A 56 12.49 5.65 -2.64
N THR A 57 13.15 5.31 -3.76
CA THR A 57 14.61 5.20 -3.81
C THR A 57 15.26 6.57 -3.62
N LYS A 58 14.75 7.60 -4.31
CA LYS A 58 15.27 8.97 -4.21
C LYS A 58 15.10 9.58 -2.82
N SER A 59 14.02 9.25 -2.12
CA SER A 59 13.78 9.71 -0.74
C SER A 59 14.49 8.86 0.31
N ALA A 60 15.21 7.81 -0.09
CA ALA A 60 15.76 6.80 0.81
C ALA A 60 14.71 6.29 1.81
N ASP A 61 13.52 5.97 1.29
CA ASP A 61 12.38 5.59 2.12
C ASP A 61 12.68 4.30 2.92
N PRO A 62 12.58 4.31 4.26
CA PRO A 62 12.83 3.14 5.08
C PRO A 62 11.99 1.91 4.71
N VAL A 63 10.83 2.09 4.08
CA VAL A 63 9.95 1.00 3.64
C VAL A 63 10.64 0.04 2.67
N LEU A 64 11.63 0.51 1.91
CA LEU A 64 12.41 -0.34 0.99
C LEU A 64 13.30 -1.35 1.71
N THR A 65 13.62 -1.10 2.98
CA THR A 65 14.55 -1.92 3.79
C THR A 65 13.85 -2.84 4.77
N GLY A 66 12.51 -2.77 4.86
CA GLY A 66 11.70 -3.65 5.70
C GLY A 66 10.74 -2.90 6.60
N HIS A 67 10.42 -3.50 7.75
CA HIS A 67 9.41 -2.99 8.65
C HIS A 67 9.75 -1.58 9.17
N VAL A 68 8.92 -0.61 8.81
CA VAL A 68 8.94 0.72 9.43
C VAL A 68 8.23 0.63 10.78
N PRO A 69 8.91 0.89 11.90
CA PRO A 69 8.29 0.83 13.22
C PRO A 69 7.19 1.89 13.34
N GLU A 70 6.18 1.60 14.16
CA GLU A 70 5.21 2.64 14.52
C GLU A 70 5.95 3.82 15.16
N PRO A 71 5.61 5.07 14.81
CA PRO A 71 6.17 6.22 15.50
C PRO A 71 5.84 6.12 16.99
N ASP A 72 6.77 6.52 17.87
CA ASP A 72 6.52 6.56 19.30
C ASP A 72 5.29 7.42 19.58
N ARG A 73 4.23 6.81 20.13
CA ARG A 73 2.97 7.49 20.48
C ARG A 73 3.17 8.60 21.52
N LYS A 74 4.35 8.73 22.14
CA LYS A 74 4.69 9.85 23.01
C LYS A 74 5.11 11.09 22.20
N GLY A 75 4.18 11.66 21.44
CA GLY A 75 4.26 13.10 21.16
C GLY A 75 4.10 13.90 22.46
N PRO A 76 4.64 15.13 22.57
CA PRO A 76 4.51 15.91 23.79
C PRO A 76 3.04 16.12 24.11
N LEU A 77 2.66 15.93 25.37
CA LEU A 77 1.43 16.52 25.89
C LEU A 77 1.56 18.03 25.65
N LEU A 78 0.82 18.55 24.67
CA LEU A 78 0.57 19.98 24.58
C LEU A 78 -0.29 20.31 25.81
N ILE A 79 0.38 20.81 26.85
CA ILE A 79 -0.23 21.56 27.96
C ILE A 79 -0.32 23.03 27.60
#